data_AF-A0A7C6N1E2-F1
#
_entry.id   AF-A0A7C6N1E2-F1
#
_cell.length_a   1.000
_cell.length_b   1.000
_cell.length_c   1.000
_cell.angle_alpha   90.00
_cell.angle_beta   90.00
_cell.angle_gamma   90.00
#
_symmetry.space_group_name_H-M   'P 1'
#
loop_
_entity.id
_entity.type
_entity.pdbx_description
1 polymer ?
#
loop_
_entity_poly.entity_id
_entity_poly.type
_entity_poly.pdbx_seq_one_letter_code
_entity_poly.pdbx_strand_id
1 'polypeptide(L)'
;MIGLNEIITHDPRIEKGQSEALYYSFKDAATNIPNWSEVAKAKFEEDNDIEISPEDISKIRTFNIERQDFDDVRNSINKQLGMSRPRISYMTRLCILAARVNLKNKNSIATTKKMTDTHIKVTKIDGVSLIRRITELLEETTSIESAEKIMKIKKILED
;
A
#
# COMPACT_ATOMS: atom_id res chain seq x y z
N MET A 1 -2.56 1.50 -24.18
CA MET A 1 -3.52 0.91 -23.21
C MET A 1 -3.34 1.66 -21.89
N ILE A 2 -4.39 2.03 -21.15
CA ILE A 2 -4.20 2.59 -19.79
C ILE A 2 -3.67 1.44 -18.94
N GLY A 3 -2.55 1.59 -18.21
CA GLY A 3 -1.81 0.52 -17.50
C GLY A 3 -2.57 -0.36 -16.51
N LEU A 4 -3.59 -1.06 -16.98
CA LEU A 4 -4.44 -2.02 -16.30
C LEU A 4 -3.79 -3.41 -16.27
N ASN A 5 -2.86 -3.70 -17.17
CA ASN A 5 -2.17 -5.00 -17.21
C ASN A 5 -1.44 -5.30 -15.91
N GLU A 6 -0.73 -4.31 -15.35
CA GLU A 6 -0.09 -4.47 -14.03
C GLU A 6 -1.13 -4.82 -12.95
N ILE A 7 -2.30 -4.20 -13.00
CA ILE A 7 -3.39 -4.47 -12.06
C ILE A 7 -3.95 -5.88 -12.27
N ILE A 8 -4.26 -6.26 -13.51
CA ILE A 8 -4.80 -7.59 -13.86
C ILE A 8 -3.84 -8.70 -13.44
N THR A 9 -2.54 -8.51 -13.63
CA THR A 9 -1.53 -9.53 -13.31
C THR A 9 -1.29 -9.68 -11.80
N HIS A 10 -1.42 -8.60 -11.02
CA HIS A 10 -0.99 -8.58 -9.62
C HIS A 10 -2.14 -8.49 -8.60
N ASP A 11 -3.37 -8.17 -9.02
CA ASP A 11 -4.53 -8.17 -8.14
C ASP A 11 -5.25 -9.53 -8.22
N PRO A 12 -5.21 -10.34 -7.15
CA PRO A 12 -5.77 -11.69 -7.15
C PRO A 12 -7.31 -11.71 -7.27
N ARG A 13 -7.99 -10.57 -7.17
CA ARG A 13 -9.45 -10.48 -7.32
C ARG A 13 -9.89 -10.46 -8.78
N ILE A 14 -8.97 -10.25 -9.73
CA ILE A 14 -9.29 -10.05 -11.14
C ILE A 14 -9.15 -11.37 -11.89
N GLU A 15 -10.29 -11.90 -12.34
CA GLU A 15 -10.39 -13.13 -13.12
C GLU A 15 -10.85 -12.84 -14.56
N LYS A 16 -11.69 -11.82 -14.75
CA LYS A 16 -12.39 -11.49 -16.02
C LYS A 16 -11.68 -10.41 -16.84
N GLY A 17 -10.49 -9.97 -16.41
CA GLY A 17 -9.64 -9.04 -17.13
C GLY A 17 -10.05 -7.57 -16.98
N GLN A 18 -9.94 -6.80 -18.08
CA GLN A 18 -9.96 -5.33 -18.07
C GLN A 18 -11.20 -4.69 -17.39
N SER A 19 -12.41 -5.21 -17.64
CA SER A 19 -13.64 -4.63 -17.07
C SER A 19 -13.71 -4.79 -15.55
N GLU A 20 -13.23 -5.92 -15.02
CA GLU A 20 -13.19 -6.17 -13.58
C GLU A 20 -12.06 -5.38 -12.90
N ALA A 21 -10.92 -5.23 -13.59
CA ALA A 21 -9.85 -4.33 -13.17
C ALA A 21 -10.35 -2.88 -13.00
N LEU A 22 -11.15 -2.40 -13.96
CA LEU A 22 -11.77 -1.09 -13.89
C LEU A 22 -12.78 -0.98 -12.75
N TYR A 23 -13.63 -2.01 -12.56
CA TYR A 23 -14.58 -2.06 -11.45
C TYR A 23 -13.86 -1.91 -10.09
N TYR A 24 -12.86 -2.76 -9.83
CA TYR A 24 -12.12 -2.72 -8.57
C TYR A 24 -11.30 -1.44 -8.40
N SER A 25 -10.78 -0.85 -9.49
CA SER A 25 -10.07 0.44 -9.43
C SER A 25 -10.98 1.56 -8.91
N PHE A 26 -12.25 1.61 -9.33
CA PHE A 26 -13.21 2.58 -8.79
C PHE A 26 -13.64 2.24 -7.37
N LYS A 27 -13.93 0.97 -7.10
CA LYS A 27 -14.38 0.51 -5.78
C LYS A 27 -13.34 0.77 -4.69
N ASP A 28 -12.09 0.45 -4.95
CA ASP A 28 -10.99 0.69 -4.01
C ASP A 28 -10.77 2.18 -3.78
N ALA A 29 -10.82 2.98 -4.85
CA ALA A 29 -10.69 4.43 -4.76
C ALA A 29 -11.83 5.08 -3.98
N ALA A 30 -13.06 4.57 -4.09
CA ALA A 30 -14.21 5.03 -3.31
C ALA A 30 -14.10 4.62 -1.84
N THR A 31 -13.69 3.37 -1.59
CA THR A 31 -13.57 2.79 -0.24
C THR A 31 -12.43 3.45 0.56
N ASN A 32 -11.30 3.73 -0.09
CA ASN A 32 -10.15 4.39 0.52
C ASN A 32 -9.70 5.54 -0.37
N ILE A 33 -10.31 6.71 -0.13
CA ILE A 33 -10.10 7.92 -0.92
C ILE A 33 -8.60 8.27 -0.95
N PRO A 34 -7.94 8.20 -2.13
CA PRO A 34 -6.53 8.49 -2.24
C PRO A 34 -6.27 10.01 -2.23
N ASN A 35 -5.00 10.38 -2.08
CA ASN A 35 -4.54 11.75 -2.32
C ASN A 35 -4.45 11.99 -3.84
N TRP A 36 -5.50 12.57 -4.42
CA TRP A 36 -5.62 12.79 -5.86
C TRP A 36 -4.53 13.71 -6.42
N SER A 37 -4.00 14.63 -5.61
CA SER A 37 -2.91 15.53 -5.99
C SER A 37 -1.59 14.78 -6.17
N GLU A 38 -1.37 13.73 -5.39
CA GLU A 38 -0.21 12.84 -5.54
C GLU A 38 -0.41 11.84 -6.67
N VAL A 39 -1.60 11.22 -6.75
CA VAL A 39 -1.95 10.28 -7.83
C VAL A 39 -1.84 10.94 -9.20
N ALA A 40 -2.27 12.19 -9.35
CA ALA A 40 -2.19 12.92 -10.63
C ALA A 40 -0.75 13.18 -11.09
N LYS A 41 0.23 13.15 -10.18
CA LYS A 41 1.66 13.30 -10.49
C LYS A 41 2.33 11.96 -10.85
N ALA A 42 1.70 10.83 -10.49
CA ALA A 42 2.22 9.51 -10.81
C ALA A 42 2.23 9.27 -12.33
N LYS A 43 3.30 8.62 -12.81
CA LYS A 43 3.46 8.28 -14.22
C LYS A 43 3.20 6.80 -14.46
N PHE A 44 2.72 6.49 -15.66
CA PHE A 44 2.71 5.13 -16.17
C PHE A 44 4.11 4.80 -16.71
N GLU A 45 5.05 4.46 -15.83
CA GLU A 45 6.47 4.30 -16.21
C GLU A 45 6.74 3.09 -17.12
N GLU A 46 5.78 2.15 -17.23
CA GLU A 46 5.90 0.89 -17.99
C GLU A 46 5.00 0.83 -19.25
N ASP A 47 4.26 1.89 -19.58
CA ASP A 47 3.29 1.87 -20.69
C ASP A 47 3.93 2.18 -22.07
N ASN A 48 5.25 2.36 -22.15
CA ASN A 48 5.92 2.81 -23.39
C ASN A 48 6.02 1.73 -24.47
N ASP A 49 5.88 0.44 -24.15
CA ASP A 49 6.12 -0.67 -25.10
C ASP A 49 4.96 -1.67 -25.22
N ILE A 50 3.73 -1.27 -24.86
CA ILE A 50 2.57 -2.14 -25.08
C ILE A 50 2.09 -1.95 -26.51
N GLU A 51 2.55 -2.82 -27.41
CA GLU A 51 2.08 -2.91 -28.79
C GLU A 51 0.57 -3.18 -28.78
N ILE A 52 -0.22 -2.21 -29.27
CA ILE A 52 -1.68 -2.30 -29.25
C ILE A 52 -2.10 -3.18 -30.42
N SER A 53 -2.65 -4.36 -30.13
CA SER A 53 -3.25 -5.18 -31.18
C SER A 53 -4.43 -4.41 -31.82
N PRO A 54 -4.58 -4.40 -33.15
CA PRO A 54 -5.74 -3.80 -33.82
C PRO A 54 -7.08 -4.39 -33.33
N GLU A 55 -7.05 -5.63 -32.85
CA GLU A 55 -8.19 -6.37 -32.29
C GLU A 55 -8.64 -5.84 -30.92
N ASP A 56 -7.75 -5.24 -30.15
CA ASP A 56 -8.08 -4.59 -28.88
C ASP A 56 -8.74 -3.23 -29.07
N ILE A 57 -8.47 -2.55 -30.19
CA ILE A 57 -9.08 -1.27 -30.55
C ILE A 57 -10.52 -1.47 -31.02
N SER A 58 -10.82 -2.58 -31.68
CA SER A 58 -12.15 -2.85 -32.27
C SER A 58 -13.18 -3.39 -31.27
N LYS A 59 -12.76 -3.85 -30.09
CA LYS A 59 -13.66 -4.39 -29.06
C LYS A 59 -14.12 -3.27 -28.12
N ILE A 60 -15.40 -2.88 -28.24
CA ILE A 60 -16.05 -2.03 -27.25
C ILE A 60 -16.10 -2.81 -25.93
N ARG A 61 -15.31 -2.39 -24.94
CA ARG A 61 -15.33 -2.94 -23.60
C ARG A 61 -16.22 -2.07 -22.71
N THR A 62 -17.29 -2.64 -22.19
CA THR A 62 -18.15 -2.00 -21.18
C THR A 62 -17.80 -2.54 -19.79
N PHE A 63 -17.99 -1.70 -18.78
CA PHE A 63 -17.88 -2.08 -17.38
C PHE A 63 -18.94 -1.32 -16.57
N ASN A 64 -19.38 -1.94 -15.47
CA ASN A 64 -20.34 -1.34 -14.56
C ASN A 64 -19.59 -0.78 -13.35
N ILE A 65 -20.14 0.28 -12.76
CA ILE A 65 -19.67 0.86 -11.51
C ILE A 65 -20.90 1.15 -10.67
N GLU A 66 -20.83 0.90 -9.37
CA GLU A 66 -21.88 1.33 -8.45
C GLU A 66 -21.99 2.86 -8.47
N ARG A 67 -23.22 3.37 -8.49
CA ARG A 67 -23.45 4.82 -8.57
C ARG A 67 -22.80 5.56 -7.41
N GLN A 68 -22.88 4.97 -6.22
CA GLN A 68 -22.29 5.55 -5.02
C GLN A 68 -20.76 5.66 -5.14
N ASP A 69 -20.08 4.58 -5.55
CA ASP A 69 -18.64 4.57 -5.77
C ASP A 69 -18.21 5.63 -6.80
N PHE A 70 -18.98 5.76 -7.88
CA PHE A 70 -18.73 6.79 -8.89
C PHE A 70 -18.87 8.21 -8.32
N ASP A 71 -19.93 8.47 -7.55
CA ASP A 71 -20.19 9.77 -6.95
C ASP A 71 -19.14 10.12 -5.89
N ASP A 72 -18.69 9.17 -5.07
CA ASP A 72 -17.66 9.38 -4.04
C ASP A 72 -16.29 9.70 -4.65
N VAL A 73 -15.89 8.98 -5.70
CA VAL A 73 -14.69 9.29 -6.48
C VAL A 73 -14.81 10.69 -7.12
N ARG A 74 -15.94 10.99 -7.78
CA ARG A 74 -16.14 12.30 -8.41
C ARG A 74 -16.04 13.44 -7.39
N ASN A 75 -16.74 13.31 -6.28
CA ASN A 75 -16.83 14.36 -5.26
C ASN A 75 -15.49 14.57 -4.56
N SER A 76 -14.73 13.51 -4.28
CA SER A 76 -13.40 13.63 -3.69
C SER A 76 -12.39 14.26 -4.64
N ILE A 77 -12.42 13.91 -5.93
CA ILE A 77 -11.61 14.55 -6.98
C ILE A 77 -11.95 16.04 -7.08
N ASN A 78 -13.24 16.39 -7.14
CA ASN A 78 -13.70 17.77 -7.18
C ASN A 78 -13.16 18.58 -5.99
N LYS A 79 -13.28 18.01 -4.79
CA LYS A 79 -12.85 18.65 -3.55
C LYS A 79 -11.33 18.85 -3.48
N GLN A 80 -10.54 17.82 -3.79
CA GLN A 80 -9.08 17.88 -3.63
C GLN A 80 -8.38 18.66 -4.76
N LEU A 81 -8.89 18.56 -5.99
CA LEU A 81 -8.27 19.17 -7.17
C LEU A 81 -8.95 20.47 -7.62
N GLY A 82 -9.95 20.96 -6.88
CA GLY A 82 -10.67 22.20 -7.21
C GLY A 82 -11.44 22.11 -8.53
N MET A 83 -11.93 20.93 -8.90
CA MET A 83 -12.69 20.70 -10.12
C MET A 83 -14.19 20.70 -9.86
N SER A 84 -14.99 21.05 -10.86
CA SER A 84 -16.46 21.02 -10.79
C SER A 84 -17.05 19.78 -11.47
N ARG A 85 -16.50 19.38 -12.62
CA ARG A 85 -17.01 18.26 -13.41
C ARG A 85 -15.90 17.58 -14.24
N PRO A 86 -15.06 16.73 -13.62
CA PRO A 86 -14.01 16.01 -14.31
C PRO A 86 -14.61 15.10 -15.38
N ARG A 87 -13.90 14.96 -16.51
CA ARG A 87 -14.29 13.99 -17.55
C ARG A 87 -14.15 12.57 -16.99
N ILE A 88 -15.07 11.68 -17.35
CA ILE A 88 -15.04 10.27 -16.91
C ILE A 88 -13.71 9.63 -17.29
N SER A 89 -13.19 9.87 -18.50
CA SER A 89 -11.89 9.35 -18.93
C SER A 89 -10.73 9.78 -18.03
N TYR A 90 -10.78 11.00 -17.49
CA TYR A 90 -9.79 11.49 -16.53
C TYR A 90 -9.94 10.82 -15.17
N MET A 91 -11.17 10.70 -14.67
CA MET A 91 -11.46 9.96 -13.43
C MET A 91 -10.99 8.51 -13.52
N THR A 92 -11.33 7.82 -14.62
CA THR A 92 -10.90 6.45 -14.88
C THR A 92 -9.38 6.32 -14.85
N ARG A 93 -8.66 7.26 -15.50
CA ARG A 93 -7.19 7.29 -15.46
C ARG A 93 -6.65 7.46 -14.04
N LEU A 94 -7.24 8.34 -13.24
CA LEU A 94 -6.83 8.55 -11.85
C LEU A 94 -7.09 7.30 -10.98
N CYS A 95 -8.23 6.63 -11.14
CA CYS A 95 -8.52 5.39 -10.43
C CYS A 95 -7.50 4.30 -10.76
N ILE A 96 -7.13 4.17 -12.04
CA ILE A 96 -6.11 3.20 -12.47
C ILE A 96 -4.75 3.55 -11.87
N LEU A 97 -4.35 4.82 -11.89
CA LEU A 97 -3.10 5.27 -11.26
C LEU A 97 -3.11 4.98 -9.75
N ALA A 98 -4.20 5.28 -9.06
CA ALA A 98 -4.34 5.02 -7.63
C ALA A 98 -4.22 3.53 -7.31
N ALA A 99 -4.87 2.67 -8.09
CA ALA A 99 -4.77 1.21 -7.95
C ALA A 99 -3.33 0.73 -8.15
N ARG A 100 -2.62 1.22 -9.18
CA ARG A 100 -1.19 0.90 -9.39
C ARG A 100 -0.30 1.35 -8.24
N VAL A 101 -0.46 2.59 -7.76
CA VAL A 101 0.29 3.12 -6.61
C VAL A 101 0.06 2.24 -5.38
N ASN A 102 -1.18 1.83 -5.14
CA ASN A 102 -1.51 0.93 -4.03
C ASN A 102 -0.86 -0.45 -4.18
N LEU A 103 -0.83 -1.02 -5.39
CA LEU A 103 -0.15 -2.28 -5.67
C LEU A 103 1.37 -2.17 -5.47
N LYS A 104 2.01 -1.12 -5.97
CA LYS A 104 3.43 -0.86 -5.75
C LYS A 104 3.77 -0.71 -4.27
N ASN A 105 2.93 -0.02 -3.51
CA ASN A 105 3.10 0.13 -2.07
C ASN A 105 2.91 -1.22 -1.34
N LYS A 106 1.89 -2.01 -1.69
CA LYS A 106 1.69 -3.36 -1.12
C LYS A 106 2.86 -4.29 -1.44
N ASN A 107 3.35 -4.27 -2.67
CA ASN A 107 4.49 -5.07 -3.10
C ASN A 107 5.78 -4.62 -2.42
N SER A 108 5.98 -3.32 -2.23
CA SER A 108 7.11 -2.75 -1.46
C SER A 108 7.04 -3.14 0.01
N ILE A 109 5.86 -3.14 0.62
CA ILE A 109 5.65 -3.62 1.99
C ILE A 109 5.85 -5.14 2.07
N ALA A 110 5.42 -5.91 1.07
CA ALA A 110 5.62 -7.35 1.02
C ALA A 110 7.10 -7.74 0.80
N THR A 111 7.85 -6.97 -0.01
CA THR A 111 9.30 -7.15 -0.15
C THR A 111 10.04 -6.69 1.09
N THR A 112 9.62 -5.60 1.73
CA THR A 112 10.17 -5.18 3.04
C THR A 112 9.87 -6.24 4.11
N LYS A 113 8.66 -6.82 4.13
CA LYS A 113 8.30 -7.93 5.02
C LYS A 113 9.12 -9.19 4.74
N LYS A 114 9.33 -9.56 3.47
CA LYS A 114 10.24 -10.66 3.09
C LYS A 114 11.70 -10.36 3.49
N MET A 115 12.15 -9.12 3.39
CA MET A 115 13.47 -8.70 3.87
C MET A 115 13.56 -8.71 5.40
N THR A 116 12.47 -8.46 6.14
CA THR A 116 12.44 -8.61 7.60
C THR A 116 12.26 -10.07 8.06
N ASP A 117 11.68 -10.94 7.24
CA ASP A 117 11.60 -12.39 7.48
C ASP A 117 12.91 -13.13 7.15
N THR A 118 13.90 -12.45 6.57
CA THR A 118 15.24 -12.99 6.33
C THR A 118 16.24 -12.36 7.31
N HIS A 119 16.38 -13.01 8.48
CA HIS A 119 17.35 -12.79 9.57
C HIS A 119 16.77 -12.36 10.94
N ILE A 120 15.84 -13.14 11.50
CA ILE A 120 15.92 -13.36 12.95
C ILE A 120 17.07 -14.35 13.18
N LYS A 121 18.29 -13.83 13.36
CA LYS A 121 19.33 -14.61 14.03
C LYS A 121 18.84 -14.80 15.47
N VAL A 122 18.27 -15.97 15.76
CA VAL A 122 18.09 -16.42 17.14
C VAL A 122 19.49 -16.63 17.70
N THR A 123 20.11 -15.57 18.20
CA THR A 123 21.28 -15.68 19.06
C THR A 123 20.80 -16.32 20.35
N LYS A 124 21.30 -17.52 20.68
CA LYS A 124 21.19 -18.06 22.04
C LYS A 124 21.91 -17.07 22.94
N ILE A 125 21.14 -16.26 23.65
CA ILE A 125 21.70 -15.36 24.65
C ILE A 125 21.81 -16.16 25.94
N ASP A 126 23.02 -16.21 26.50
CA ASP A 126 23.25 -16.78 27.82
C ASP A 126 22.53 -15.94 28.87
N GLY A 127 21.55 -16.55 29.56
CA GLY A 127 20.68 -15.86 30.52
C GLY A 127 21.47 -15.26 31.70
N VAL A 128 22.58 -15.90 32.09
CA VAL A 128 23.44 -15.41 33.18
C VAL A 128 24.14 -14.11 32.78
N SER A 129 24.66 -14.06 31.55
CA SER A 129 25.30 -12.87 31.00
C SER A 129 24.35 -11.68 30.86
N LEU A 130 23.07 -11.93 30.53
CA LEU A 130 22.02 -10.91 30.48
C LEU A 130 21.71 -10.32 31.85
N ILE A 131 21.51 -11.17 32.87
CA ILE A 131 21.21 -10.72 34.24
C ILE A 131 22.36 -9.90 34.80
N ARG A 132 23.61 -10.32 34.53
CA ARG A 132 24.81 -9.58 34.93
C ARG A 132 24.83 -8.17 34.31
N ARG A 133 24.57 -8.06 33.01
CA ARG A 133 24.53 -6.77 32.29
C ARG A 133 23.42 -5.84 32.80
N ILE A 134 22.27 -6.41 33.15
CA ILE A 134 21.14 -5.65 33.73
C ILE A 134 21.52 -5.11 35.12
N THR A 135 22.28 -5.88 35.89
CA THR A 135 22.73 -5.48 37.23
C THR A 135 23.78 -4.36 37.15
N GLU A 136 24.75 -4.48 36.25
CA GLU A 136 25.73 -3.42 35.96
C GLU A 136 25.04 -2.12 35.55
N LEU A 137 24.02 -2.19 34.67
CA LEU A 137 23.26 -1.02 34.26
C LEU A 137 22.47 -0.39 35.40
N LEU A 138 21.97 -1.16 36.37
CA LEU A 138 21.30 -0.62 37.56
C LEU A 138 22.29 0.13 38.47
N GLU A 139 23.52 -0.37 38.59
CA GLU A 139 24.57 0.26 39.39
C GLU A 139 25.11 1.55 38.75
N GLU A 140 25.17 1.60 37.41
CA GLU A 140 25.64 2.77 36.65
C GLU A 140 24.55 3.83 36.43
N THR A 141 23.28 3.50 36.67
CA THR A 141 22.15 4.40 36.39
C THR A 141 21.94 5.41 37.51
N THR A 142 22.10 6.70 37.17
CA THR A 142 21.86 7.84 38.09
C THR A 142 20.44 8.42 37.99
N SER A 143 19.63 7.96 37.02
CA SER A 143 18.26 8.40 36.79
C SER A 143 17.24 7.40 37.38
N ILE A 144 16.41 7.86 38.31
CA ILE A 144 15.40 7.06 38.99
C ILE A 144 14.41 6.43 37.99
N GLU A 145 13.96 7.19 36.99
CA GLU A 145 13.01 6.69 35.98
C GLU A 145 13.63 5.60 35.09
N SER A 146 14.93 5.70 34.80
CA SER A 146 15.66 4.68 34.04
C SER A 146 15.87 3.42 34.88
N ALA A 147 16.17 3.57 36.18
CA ALA A 147 16.32 2.46 37.11
C ALA A 147 15.00 1.68 37.29
N GLU A 148 13.86 2.37 37.37
CA GLU A 148 12.54 1.71 37.45
C GLU A 148 12.20 0.88 36.21
N LYS A 149 12.53 1.39 35.01
CA LYS A 149 12.33 0.67 33.76
C LYS A 149 13.21 -0.58 33.70
N ILE A 150 14.47 -0.49 34.14
CA ILE A 150 15.39 -1.63 34.17
C ILE A 150 14.95 -2.67 35.22
N MET A 151 14.46 -2.25 36.39
CA MET A 151 13.90 -3.17 37.40
C MET A 151 12.68 -3.94 36.91
N LYS A 152 11.80 -3.32 36.12
CA LYS A 152 10.67 -4.03 35.50
C LYS A 152 11.15 -5.14 34.56
N ILE A 153 12.21 -4.88 33.79
CA ILE A 153 12.81 -5.89 32.90
C ILE A 153 13.44 -7.02 33.72
N LYS A 154 14.15 -6.70 34.81
CA LYS A 154 14.71 -7.70 35.73
C LYS A 154 13.63 -8.63 36.29
N LYS A 155 12.51 -8.06 36.76
CA LYS A 155 11.41 -8.85 37.33
C LYS A 155 10.81 -9.85 36.34
N ILE A 156 10.62 -9.44 35.08
CA ILE A 156 10.10 -10.31 34.02
C ILE A 156 11.04 -11.49 33.72
N LEU A 157 12.34 -11.35 34.02
CA LEU A 157 13.34 -12.40 33.79
C LEU A 157 13.52 -13.36 34.97
N GLU A 158 13.06 -12.98 36.16
CA GLU A 158 13.13 -13.79 37.39
C GLU A 158 11.82 -14.56 37.68
N ASP A 159 10.69 -14.14 37.09
CA ASP A 159 9.38 -14.84 37.09
C ASP A 159 9.33 -15.96 36.02
#